data_AF-E1IHT0-F1
#
_entry.id   AF-E1IHT0-F1
#
_cell.length_a   1.000
_cell.length_b   1.000
_cell.length_c   1.000
_cell.angle_alpha   90.00
_cell.angle_beta   90.00
_cell.angle_gamma   90.00
#
_symmetry.space_group_name_H-M   'P 1'
#
loop_
_entity.id
_entity.type
_entity.pdbx_description
1 polymer ?
#
loop_
_entity_poly.entity_id
_entity_poly.type
_entity_poly.pdbx_seq_one_letter_code
_entity_poly.pdbx_strand_id
1 'polypeptide(L)'
;MPQLSAEELRTRMRRDLPGAVLEAAPLQIVPPAHGSKGPFVTPDVLVEPTRLLDAALYLRDQVGYTYLSDIAVVDYLTDNLLEVVYRFYHLDGGPSLALKVRLSRENPELPSLTPHWPGANFHEREAYDLYGVVFTGHPFLRRIYMWDEFEGFPMRKDFPKQGDKYIGAEE
;
A
#
# COMPACT_ATOMS: atom_id res chain seq x y z
N MET A 1 -6.67 -7.01 -25.67
CA MET A 1 -6.07 -6.68 -24.37
C MET A 1 -6.74 -5.43 -23.86
N PRO A 2 -7.31 -5.43 -22.63
CA PRO A 2 -7.83 -4.22 -22.03
C PRO A 2 -6.69 -3.20 -21.88
N GLN A 3 -6.80 -2.09 -22.59
CA GLN A 3 -5.94 -0.93 -22.47
C GLN A 3 -6.68 0.07 -21.58
N LEU A 4 -6.62 -0.13 -20.26
CA LEU A 4 -7.17 0.84 -19.32
C LEU A 4 -6.03 1.62 -18.69
N SER A 5 -6.02 2.94 -18.92
CA SER A 5 -5.09 3.83 -18.25
C SER A 5 -5.54 4.13 -16.82
N ALA A 6 -4.60 4.53 -15.96
CA ALA A 6 -4.93 4.94 -14.59
C ALA A 6 -5.87 6.17 -14.54
N GLU A 7 -5.80 7.06 -15.52
CA GLU A 7 -6.64 8.25 -15.61
C GLU A 7 -8.10 7.92 -15.98
N GLU A 8 -8.29 6.98 -16.90
CA GLU A 8 -9.61 6.43 -17.23
C GLU A 8 -10.19 5.64 -16.05
N LEU A 9 -9.38 4.83 -15.36
CA LEU A 9 -9.79 4.14 -14.14
C LEU A 9 -10.27 5.15 -13.10
N ARG A 10 -9.49 6.21 -12.85
CA ARG A 10 -9.83 7.26 -11.90
C ARG A 10 -11.17 7.91 -12.24
N THR A 11 -11.40 8.21 -13.52
CA THR A 11 -12.65 8.81 -14.00
C THR A 11 -13.84 7.88 -13.81
N ARG A 12 -13.71 6.59 -14.12
CA ARG A 12 -14.76 5.59 -13.90
C ARG A 12 -15.07 5.42 -12.41
N MET A 13 -14.04 5.27 -11.57
CA MET A 13 -14.22 5.09 -10.13
C MET A 13 -14.85 6.31 -9.47
N ARG A 14 -14.54 7.55 -9.88
CA ARG A 14 -15.23 8.74 -9.35
C ARG A 14 -16.71 8.76 -9.68
N ARG A 15 -17.11 8.23 -10.84
CA ARG A 15 -18.51 8.13 -11.27
C ARG A 15 -19.25 7.04 -10.52
N ASP A 16 -18.65 5.85 -10.42
CA ASP A 16 -19.33 4.65 -9.95
C ASP A 16 -19.18 4.44 -8.42
N LEU A 17 -18.15 5.02 -7.80
CA LEU A 17 -17.88 5.02 -6.37
C LEU A 17 -17.59 6.44 -5.86
N PRO A 18 -18.62 7.27 -5.66
CA PRO A 18 -18.44 8.64 -5.19
C PRO A 18 -17.77 8.63 -3.80
N GLY A 19 -16.75 9.49 -3.63
CA GLY A 19 -15.99 9.62 -2.39
C GLY A 19 -14.92 8.55 -2.15
N ALA A 20 -14.79 7.54 -3.01
CA ALA A 20 -13.74 6.53 -2.86
C ALA A 20 -12.38 7.00 -3.40
N VAL A 21 -12.37 7.89 -4.40
CA VAL A 21 -11.15 8.40 -5.03
C VAL A 21 -10.80 9.76 -4.44
N LEU A 22 -9.57 9.89 -3.94
CA LEU A 22 -9.02 11.13 -3.42
C LEU A 22 -8.13 11.82 -4.47
N GLU A 23 -8.04 13.15 -4.37
CA GLU A 23 -6.99 13.88 -5.07
C GLU A 23 -5.65 13.66 -4.38
N ALA A 24 -4.65 13.23 -5.15
CA ALA A 24 -3.31 13.03 -4.62
C ALA A 24 -2.66 14.39 -4.34
N ALA A 25 -2.65 14.80 -3.07
CA ALA A 25 -1.86 15.95 -2.64
C ALA A 25 -0.37 15.69 -2.95
N PRO A 26 0.38 16.72 -3.41
CA PRO A 26 1.79 16.58 -3.70
C PRO A 26 2.55 16.25 -2.41
N LEU A 27 3.40 15.24 -2.47
CA LEU A 27 4.20 14.80 -1.33
C LEU A 27 5.47 15.65 -1.20
N GLN A 28 5.95 15.85 0.03
CA GLN A 28 7.20 16.57 0.30
C GLN A 28 8.41 15.66 0.09
N ILE A 29 8.69 15.36 -1.18
CA ILE A 29 9.83 14.56 -1.59
C ILE A 29 10.94 15.49 -2.07
N VAL A 30 12.15 15.34 -1.52
CA VAL A 30 13.34 15.99 -2.08
C VAL A 30 13.57 15.36 -3.46
N PRO A 31 13.47 16.11 -4.56
CA PRO A 31 13.63 15.54 -5.89
C PRO A 31 15.04 14.95 -6.03
N PRO A 32 15.19 13.79 -6.70
CA PRO A 32 16.49 13.20 -6.94
C PRO A 32 17.41 14.20 -7.67
N ALA A 33 18.72 14.10 -7.43
CA ALA A 33 19.71 15.00 -8.03
C ALA A 33 19.67 14.98 -9.58
N HIS A 34 19.20 13.86 -10.16
CA HIS A 34 18.99 13.66 -11.59
C HIS A 34 17.52 13.33 -11.85
N GLY A 35 16.94 13.92 -12.90
CA GLY A 35 15.54 13.68 -13.30
C GLY A 35 14.73 14.97 -13.44
N SER A 36 13.43 14.82 -13.72
CA SER A 36 12.51 15.95 -13.79
C SER A 36 12.36 16.58 -12.40
N LYS A 37 12.60 17.89 -12.33
CA LYS A 37 12.36 18.67 -11.11
C LYS A 37 10.91 19.15 -11.14
N GLY A 38 10.06 18.54 -10.32
CA GLY A 38 8.65 18.87 -10.19
C GLY A 38 8.01 18.11 -9.02
N PRO A 39 6.78 18.46 -8.61
CA PRO A 39 6.05 17.70 -7.62
C PRO A 39 5.87 16.26 -8.13
N PHE A 40 6.30 15.30 -7.32
CA PHE A 40 6.15 13.88 -7.65
C PHE A 40 4.68 13.49 -7.49
N VAL A 41 3.99 13.36 -8.63
CA VAL A 41 2.60 12.90 -8.69
C VAL A 41 2.59 11.58 -9.44
N THR A 42 2.10 10.53 -8.78
CA THR A 42 1.90 9.24 -9.46
C THR A 42 0.55 9.21 -10.18
N PRO A 43 0.48 8.63 -11.39
CA PRO A 43 -0.77 8.54 -12.14
C PRO A 43 -1.80 7.60 -11.47
N ASP A 44 -1.35 6.75 -10.55
CA ASP A 44 -2.15 5.76 -9.84
C ASP A 44 -3.33 6.37 -9.08
N VAL A 45 -4.34 5.55 -8.80
CA VAL A 45 -5.56 6.00 -8.11
C VAL A 45 -5.32 5.99 -6.61
N LEU A 46 -5.43 7.16 -5.99
CA LEU A 46 -5.47 7.27 -4.53
C LEU A 46 -6.90 7.01 -4.04
N VAL A 47 -7.03 6.08 -3.11
CA VAL A 47 -8.30 5.60 -2.58
C VAL A 47 -8.39 5.95 -1.09
N GLU A 48 -9.59 6.33 -0.67
CA GLU A 48 -9.94 6.54 0.73
C GLU A 48 -9.80 5.21 1.52
N PRO A 49 -9.08 5.16 2.66
CA PRO A 49 -8.82 3.93 3.40
C PRO A 49 -10.05 3.07 3.69
N THR A 50 -11.15 3.71 4.08
CA THR A 50 -12.42 3.02 4.41
C THR A 50 -13.11 2.40 3.20
N ARG A 51 -12.75 2.83 1.98
CA ARG A 51 -13.33 2.42 0.69
C ARG A 51 -12.39 1.52 -0.12
N LEU A 52 -11.26 1.10 0.45
CA LEU A 52 -10.29 0.22 -0.20
C LEU A 52 -10.95 -1.09 -0.69
N LEU A 53 -11.76 -1.72 0.17
CA LEU A 53 -12.43 -2.96 -0.18
C LEU A 53 -13.38 -2.80 -1.38
N ASP A 54 -14.19 -1.74 -1.37
CA ASP A 54 -15.13 -1.43 -2.46
C ASP A 54 -14.38 -1.16 -3.77
N ALA A 55 -13.26 -0.43 -3.69
CA ALA A 55 -12.42 -0.14 -4.84
C ALA A 55 -11.76 -1.40 -5.43
N ALA A 56 -11.26 -2.29 -4.57
CA ALA A 56 -10.66 -3.55 -5.00
C ALA A 56 -11.71 -4.49 -5.62
N LEU A 57 -12.89 -4.60 -5.03
CA LEU A 57 -14.00 -5.38 -5.58
C LEU A 57 -14.48 -4.82 -6.92
N TYR A 58 -14.55 -3.49 -7.06
CA TYR A 58 -14.86 -2.84 -8.32
C TYR A 58 -13.84 -3.19 -9.42
N LEU A 59 -12.53 -3.18 -9.11
CA LEU A 59 -11.50 -3.61 -10.05
C LEU A 59 -11.68 -5.06 -10.51
N ARG A 60 -12.02 -5.95 -9.58
CA ARG A 60 -12.25 -7.37 -9.87
C ARG A 60 -13.49 -7.58 -10.73
N ASP A 61 -14.62 -7.03 -10.29
CA ASP A 61 -15.95 -7.40 -10.76
C ASP A 61 -16.41 -6.58 -11.97
N GLN A 62 -16.00 -5.30 -12.06
CA GLN A 62 -16.40 -4.40 -13.16
C GLN A 62 -15.31 -4.23 -14.21
N VAL A 63 -14.04 -4.26 -13.81
CA VAL A 63 -12.91 -3.97 -14.71
C VAL A 63 -12.18 -5.24 -15.15
N GLY A 64 -12.32 -6.36 -14.42
CA GLY A 64 -11.70 -7.65 -14.76
C GLY A 64 -10.26 -7.84 -14.27
N TYR A 65 -9.76 -6.92 -13.44
CA TYR A 65 -8.42 -7.00 -12.84
C TYR A 65 -8.46 -7.93 -11.62
N THR A 66 -8.38 -9.24 -11.90
CA THR A 66 -8.60 -10.29 -10.91
C THR A 66 -7.34 -10.70 -10.15
N TYR A 67 -6.15 -10.49 -10.72
CA TYR A 67 -4.89 -10.93 -10.11
C TYR A 67 -4.25 -9.81 -9.28
N LEU A 68 -4.25 -9.95 -7.96
CA LEU A 68 -3.47 -9.12 -7.04
C LEU A 68 -2.04 -9.69 -6.98
N SER A 69 -1.07 -8.94 -7.50
CA SER A 69 0.32 -9.41 -7.61
C SER A 69 1.16 -9.06 -6.40
N ASP A 70 0.99 -7.86 -5.85
CA ASP A 70 1.78 -7.40 -4.72
C ASP A 70 1.03 -6.35 -3.90
N ILE A 71 1.41 -6.26 -2.62
CA ILE A 71 1.10 -5.16 -1.72
C ILE A 71 2.42 -4.67 -1.17
N ALA A 72 2.71 -3.39 -1.38
CA ALA A 72 3.94 -2.75 -0.92
C ALA A 72 3.63 -1.54 -0.05
N VAL A 73 4.49 -1.25 0.93
CA VAL A 73 4.34 -0.07 1.80
C VAL A 73 5.50 0.88 1.57
N VAL A 74 5.19 2.17 1.45
CA VAL A 74 6.15 3.26 1.32
C VAL A 74 6.01 4.19 2.52
N ASP A 75 7.11 4.38 3.25
CA ASP A 75 7.14 5.30 4.39
C ASP A 75 7.54 6.71 3.92
N TYR A 76 6.61 7.66 4.05
CA TYR A 76 6.82 9.09 3.82
C TYR A 76 7.00 9.81 5.17
N LEU A 77 8.21 9.66 5.73
CA LEU A 77 8.56 10.22 7.04
C LEU A 77 8.32 11.74 7.16
N THR A 78 8.65 12.52 6.14
CA THR A 78 8.47 13.99 6.14
C THR A 78 7.02 14.40 6.33
N ASP A 79 6.10 13.66 5.72
CA ASP A 79 4.67 13.93 5.75
C ASP A 79 3.95 13.16 6.88
N ASN A 80 4.68 12.35 7.66
CA ASN A 80 4.15 11.42 8.67
C ASN A 80 3.09 10.43 8.12
N LEU A 81 3.28 9.99 6.88
CA LEU A 81 2.33 9.10 6.16
C LEU A 81 2.97 7.75 5.79
N LEU A 82 2.14 6.71 5.80
CA LEU A 82 2.43 5.44 5.10
C LEU A 82 1.53 5.37 3.86
N GLU A 83 2.11 5.04 2.70
CA GLU A 83 1.36 4.75 1.48
C GLU A 83 1.41 3.24 1.21
N VAL A 84 0.25 2.58 1.21
CA VAL A 84 0.11 1.18 0.84
C VAL A 84 -0.33 1.11 -0.61
N VAL A 85 0.42 0.36 -1.42
CA VAL A 85 0.22 0.23 -2.86
C VAL A 85 -0.19 -1.20 -3.15
N TYR A 86 -1.33 -1.37 -3.81
CA TYR A 86 -1.88 -2.66 -4.25
C TYR A 86 -1.79 -2.72 -5.77
N ARG A 87 -1.06 -3.69 -6.33
CA ARG A 87 -0.95 -3.85 -7.78
C ARG A 87 -1.79 -4.99 -8.31
N PHE A 88 -2.67 -4.66 -9.25
CA PHE A 88 -3.56 -5.59 -9.92
C PHE A 88 -3.19 -5.76 -11.40
N TYR A 89 -3.42 -6.97 -11.91
CA TYR A 89 -3.24 -7.33 -13.31
C TYR A 89 -4.50 -7.97 -13.87
N HIS A 90 -4.66 -7.80 -15.18
CA HIS A 90 -5.66 -8.50 -15.97
C HIS A 90 -5.05 -9.78 -16.55
N LEU A 91 -5.77 -10.90 -16.47
CA LEU A 91 -5.25 -12.21 -16.93
C LEU A 91 -5.03 -12.25 -18.46
N ASP A 92 -5.86 -11.54 -19.22
CA ASP A 92 -5.70 -11.40 -20.68
C ASP A 92 -4.56 -10.46 -21.11
N GLY A 93 -3.76 -9.96 -20.16
CA GLY A 93 -2.66 -9.02 -20.39
C GLY A 93 -3.11 -7.55 -20.47
N GLY A 94 -2.14 -6.65 -20.55
CA GLY A 94 -2.34 -5.20 -20.50
C GLY A 94 -1.44 -4.54 -19.44
N PRO A 95 -1.57 -3.22 -19.26
CA PRO A 95 -0.85 -2.51 -18.20
C PRO A 95 -1.37 -2.92 -16.81
N SER A 96 -0.47 -2.95 -15.83
CA SER A 96 -0.87 -3.09 -14.43
C SER A 96 -1.54 -1.83 -13.93
N LEU A 97 -2.47 -1.99 -12.99
CA LEU A 97 -3.14 -0.89 -12.31
C LEU A 97 -2.80 -0.97 -10.83
N ALA A 98 -2.47 0.18 -10.24
CA ALA A 98 -2.21 0.27 -8.82
C ALA A 98 -3.28 1.10 -8.12
N LEU A 99 -3.78 0.58 -7.01
CA LEU A 99 -4.52 1.35 -6.01
C LEU A 99 -3.56 1.75 -4.91
N LYS A 100 -3.64 3.00 -4.49
CA LYS A 100 -2.84 3.55 -3.40
C LYS A 100 -3.73 3.99 -2.28
N VAL A 101 -3.28 3.81 -1.06
CA VAL A 101 -3.98 4.30 0.13
C VAL A 101 -2.96 4.95 1.04
N ARG A 102 -3.28 6.15 1.53
CA ARG A 102 -2.43 6.88 2.48
C ARG A 102 -3.02 6.79 3.87
N LEU A 103 -2.17 6.48 4.84
CA LEU A 103 -2.51 6.30 6.25
C LEU A 103 -1.60 7.16 7.12
N SER A 104 -2.11 7.55 8.29
CA SER A 104 -1.26 8.10 9.35
C SER A 104 -0.32 7.01 9.88
N ARG A 105 0.93 7.37 10.19
CA ARG A 105 1.93 6.47 10.80
C ARG A 105 1.58 6.03 12.23
N GLU A 106 0.73 6.80 12.93
CA GLU A 106 0.38 6.58 14.33
C GLU A 106 -0.61 5.43 14.52
N ASN A 107 -1.64 5.36 13.67
CA ASN A 107 -2.64 4.29 13.68
C ASN A 107 -2.98 3.85 12.24
N PRO A 108 -2.06 3.19 11.53
CA PRO A 108 -2.29 2.75 10.16
C PRO A 108 -3.19 1.50 10.15
N GLU A 109 -4.47 1.69 9.84
CA GLU A 109 -5.47 0.64 9.81
C GLU A 109 -6.15 0.55 8.44
N LEU A 110 -6.33 -0.67 7.91
CA LEU A 110 -7.00 -0.95 6.64
C LEU A 110 -7.89 -2.19 6.71
N PRO A 111 -8.93 -2.28 5.86
CA PRO A 111 -9.64 -3.54 5.66
C PRO A 111 -8.74 -4.55 4.94
N SER A 112 -8.74 -5.81 5.40
CA SER A 112 -8.03 -6.91 4.76
C SER A 112 -8.69 -7.32 3.45
N LEU A 113 -7.88 -7.53 2.41
CA LEU A 113 -8.27 -8.10 1.14
C LEU A 113 -8.13 -9.63 1.11
N THR A 114 -7.49 -10.24 2.13
CA THR A 114 -7.28 -11.70 2.23
C THR A 114 -8.54 -12.54 2.02
N PRO A 115 -9.73 -12.19 2.54
CA PRO A 115 -10.96 -12.96 2.29
C PRO A 115 -11.36 -13.07 0.82
N HIS A 116 -10.92 -12.13 -0.03
CA HIS A 116 -11.22 -12.11 -1.46
C HIS A 116 -10.03 -12.54 -2.32
N TRP A 117 -8.80 -12.27 -1.86
CA TRP A 117 -7.55 -12.67 -2.49
C TRP A 117 -6.69 -13.42 -1.47
N PRO A 118 -6.71 -14.77 -1.45
CA PRO A 118 -5.89 -15.55 -0.53
C PRO A 118 -4.39 -15.25 -0.62
N GLY A 119 -3.90 -14.83 -1.80
CA GLY A 119 -2.51 -14.40 -2.00
C GLY A 119 -2.11 -13.11 -1.27
N ALA A 120 -3.08 -12.32 -0.79
CA ALA A 120 -2.82 -11.13 0.01
C ALA A 120 -2.28 -11.46 1.41
N ASN A 121 -2.53 -12.68 1.92
CA ASN A 121 -2.20 -13.06 3.31
C ASN A 121 -0.73 -12.78 3.69
N PHE A 122 0.20 -13.22 2.84
CA PHE A 122 1.62 -13.02 3.10
C PHE A 122 2.02 -11.55 3.04
N HIS A 123 1.50 -10.82 2.06
CA HIS A 123 1.80 -9.41 1.86
C HIS A 123 1.22 -8.51 2.97
N GLU A 124 0.00 -8.79 3.43
CA GLU A 124 -0.62 -8.07 4.56
C GLU A 124 0.13 -8.35 5.87
N ARG A 125 0.60 -9.60 6.07
CA ARG A 125 1.46 -9.93 7.22
C ARG A 125 2.84 -9.29 7.16
N GLU A 126 3.44 -9.19 5.98
CA GLU A 126 4.68 -8.45 5.76
C GLU A 126 4.52 -6.96 6.09
N ALA A 127 3.45 -6.33 5.58
CA ALA A 127 3.12 -4.93 5.88
C ALA A 127 2.88 -4.69 7.38
N TYR A 128 2.24 -5.63 8.06
CA TYR A 128 2.10 -5.61 9.52
C TYR A 128 3.44 -5.72 10.24
N ASP A 129 4.27 -6.70 9.89
CA ASP A 129 5.51 -6.99 10.61
C ASP A 129 6.59 -5.92 10.41
N LEU A 130 6.71 -5.41 9.17
CA LEU A 130 7.78 -4.48 8.80
C LEU A 130 7.41 -3.01 8.98
N TYR A 131 6.13 -2.65 8.86
CA TYR A 131 5.64 -1.27 8.91
C TYR A 131 4.55 -1.02 9.95
N GLY A 132 3.96 -2.06 10.54
CA GLY A 132 2.94 -1.91 11.58
C GLY A 132 1.54 -1.59 11.09
N VAL A 133 1.25 -1.84 9.81
CA VAL A 133 -0.10 -1.65 9.25
C VAL A 133 -1.03 -2.75 9.76
N VAL A 134 -2.13 -2.37 10.43
CA VAL A 134 -3.11 -3.29 10.98
C VAL A 134 -4.22 -3.55 9.95
N PHE A 135 -4.50 -4.82 9.70
CA PHE A 135 -5.53 -5.24 8.74
C PHE A 135 -6.75 -5.81 9.45
N THR A 136 -7.89 -5.13 9.40
CA THR A 136 -9.15 -5.60 9.99
C THR A 136 -9.78 -6.69 9.14
N GLY A 137 -10.26 -7.76 9.79
CA GLY A 137 -10.83 -8.93 9.10
C GLY A 137 -9.81 -9.91 8.53
N HIS A 138 -8.50 -9.71 8.77
CA HIS A 138 -7.48 -10.67 8.38
C HIS A 138 -7.57 -11.95 9.24
N PRO A 139 -7.59 -13.16 8.65
CA PRO A 139 -7.82 -14.40 9.41
C PRO A 139 -6.69 -14.76 10.38
N PHE A 140 -5.46 -14.34 10.09
CA PHE A 140 -4.29 -14.72 10.89
C PHE A 140 -3.18 -13.65 10.85
N LEU A 141 -3.46 -12.49 11.42
CA LEU A 141 -2.51 -11.37 11.39
C LEU A 141 -1.47 -11.55 12.50
N ARG A 142 -0.29 -12.04 12.14
CA ARG A 142 0.87 -12.15 13.02
C ARG A 142 2.15 -11.84 12.25
N ARG A 143 3.21 -11.51 12.99
CA ARG A 143 4.57 -11.34 12.46
C ARG A 143 4.99 -12.54 11.61
N ILE A 144 5.87 -12.31 10.63
CA ILE A 144 6.29 -13.36 9.69
C ILE A 144 7.81 -13.46 9.54
N TYR A 145 8.53 -12.34 9.61
CA TYR A 145 9.97 -12.27 9.53
C TYR A 145 10.61 -12.05 10.90
N MET A 146 10.05 -11.13 11.69
CA MET A 146 10.59 -10.82 13.02
C MET A 146 10.13 -11.85 14.05
N TRP A 147 10.95 -12.09 15.06
CA TRP A 147 10.59 -12.92 16.20
C TRP A 147 9.56 -12.22 17.11
N ASP A 148 8.87 -12.98 17.95
CA ASP A 148 7.71 -12.49 18.71
C ASP A 148 8.04 -11.33 19.67
N GLU A 149 9.26 -11.33 20.23
CA GLU A 149 9.76 -10.30 21.17
C GLU A 149 10.40 -9.09 20.47
N PHE A 150 10.41 -9.04 19.13
CA PHE A 150 10.94 -7.90 18.42
C PHE A 150 10.05 -6.67 18.65
N GLU A 151 10.64 -5.59 19.17
CA GLU A 151 9.90 -4.34 19.38
C GLU A 151 10.20 -3.35 18.25
N GLY A 152 9.14 -2.87 17.61
CA GLY A 152 9.20 -1.90 16.53
C GLY A 152 8.99 -2.51 15.15
N PHE A 153 9.30 -1.70 14.13
CA PHE A 153 9.02 -1.93 12.71
C PHE A 153 10.25 -1.55 11.88
N PRO A 154 11.07 -2.52 11.45
CA PRO A 154 12.42 -2.28 10.95
C PRO A 154 12.48 -1.50 9.63
N MET A 155 11.42 -1.55 8.82
CA MET A 155 11.38 -0.85 7.53
C MET A 155 10.83 0.58 7.62
N ARG A 156 10.43 1.04 8.81
CA ARG A 156 10.14 2.45 9.03
C ARG A 156 11.44 3.27 9.01
N LYS A 157 11.42 4.45 8.39
CA LYS A 157 12.61 5.28 8.16
C LYS A 157 13.21 5.88 9.43
N ASP A 158 12.41 6.00 10.49
CA ASP A 158 12.82 6.43 11.83
C ASP A 158 13.35 5.28 12.70
N PHE A 159 13.26 4.02 12.24
CA PHE A 159 13.82 2.89 12.97
C PHE A 159 15.34 3.04 13.07
N PRO A 160 15.93 2.88 14.27
CA PRO A 160 17.36 3.07 14.47
C PRO A 160 18.16 2.07 13.64
N LYS A 161 19.03 2.59 12.77
CA LYS A 161 19.87 1.77 11.86
C LYS A 161 21.19 1.31 12.49
N GLN A 162 21.50 1.77 13.71
CA GLN A 162 22.81 1.62 14.33
C GLN A 162 22.69 0.85 15.64
N GLY A 163 23.41 -0.28 15.72
CA GLY A 163 23.51 -1.13 16.90
C GLY A 163 22.25 -1.96 17.10
N ASP A 164 22.30 -3.22 16.69
CA ASP A 164 21.29 -4.18 17.10
C ASP A 164 21.28 -4.17 18.62
N LYS A 165 20.21 -3.66 19.25
CA LYS A 165 19.96 -3.84 20.70
C LYS A 165 19.98 -5.32 21.14
N TYR A 166 20.02 -6.22 20.16
CA TYR A 166 19.95 -7.67 20.27
C TYR A 166 21.24 -8.40 19.88
N ILE A 167 22.20 -7.74 19.21
CA ILE A 167 23.57 -8.25 19.17
C ILE A 167 24.22 -7.66 20.39
N GLY A 168 24.47 -8.52 21.39
CA GLY A 168 25.07 -8.10 22.64
C GLY A 168 26.20 -7.13 22.39
N ALA A 169 26.20 -6.02 23.14
CA ALA A 169 27.47 -5.37 23.40
C ALA A 169 28.30 -6.43 24.15
N GLU A 170 29.11 -7.19 23.42
CA GLU A 170 30.18 -7.94 24.07
C GLU A 170 31.07 -6.93 24.80
N GLU A 171 31.45 -7.34 26.01
CA GLU A 171 32.24 -6.67 27.04
C GLU A 171 33.40 -5.78 26.57
#